data_AF-A0A543C0L4-F1
#
_entry.id   AF-A0A543C0L4-F1
#
_cell.length_a   1.000
_cell.length_b   1.000
_cell.length_c   1.000
_cell.angle_alpha   90.00
_cell.angle_beta   90.00
_cell.angle_gamma   90.00
#
_symmetry.space_group_name_H-M   'P 1'
#
loop_
_entity.id
_entity.type
_entity.pdbx_description
1 polymer ?
#
loop_
_entity_poly.entity_id
_entity_poly.type
_entity_poly.pdbx_seq_one_letter_code
_entity_poly.pdbx_strand_id
1 'polypeptide(L)' 'MLGADVARQLLRAGLLDEVRIHLVPVLMGEGTPLFDGERAELIPEGEPAGGSVTHLRYRVPKP' A
#
# COMPACT_ATOMS: atom_id res chain seq x y z
N MET A 1 2.92 4.23 -18.11
CA MET A 1 3.35 3.46 -16.92
C MET A 1 2.11 3.04 -16.16
N LEU A 2 2.10 1.81 -15.61
CA LEU A 2 0.98 1.22 -14.87
C LEU A 2 1.53 0.64 -13.55
N GLY A 3 0.64 0.25 -12.63
CA GLY A 3 1.04 -0.42 -11.38
C GLY A 3 1.61 0.54 -10.33
N ALA A 4 2.77 0.20 -9.75
CA ALA A 4 3.35 0.90 -8.61
C ALA A 4 3.57 2.40 -8.87
N ASP A 5 3.95 2.78 -10.08
CA ASP A 5 4.16 4.19 -10.43
C ASP A 5 2.85 5.00 -10.39
N VAL A 6 1.75 4.46 -10.92
CA VAL A 6 0.43 5.11 -10.86
C VAL A 6 -0.04 5.21 -9.42
N ALA A 7 0.15 4.15 -8.62
CA ALA A 7 -0.19 4.17 -7.20
C ALA A 7 0.56 5.30 -6.45
N ARG A 8 1.86 5.49 -6.72
CA ARG A 8 2.64 6.60 -6.14
C ARG A 8 2.16 7.97 -6.61
N GLN A 9 1.83 8.12 -7.89
CA GLN A 9 1.27 9.37 -8.41
C GLN A 9 -0.04 9.74 -7.71
N LEU A 10 -0.94 8.78 -7.50
CA LEU A 10 -2.19 9.01 -6.79
C LEU A 10 -1.98 9.32 -5.31
N LEU A 11 -1.01 8.64 -4.67
CA LEU A 11 -0.63 8.91 -3.29
C LEU A 11 -0.12 10.35 -3.13
N ARG A 12 0.82 10.77 -4.00
CA ARG A 12 1.34 12.16 -4.02
C ARG A 12 0.26 13.20 -4.28
N ALA A 13 -0.70 12.88 -5.13
CA ALA A 13 -1.82 13.76 -5.44
C ALA A 13 -2.88 13.82 -4.32
N GLY A 14 -2.75 13.02 -3.25
CA GLY A 14 -3.75 12.96 -2.18
C GLY A 14 -5.10 12.38 -2.64
N LEU A 15 -5.10 11.59 -3.71
CA LEU A 15 -6.31 11.06 -4.35
C LEU A 15 -6.69 9.65 -3.87
N LEU A 16 -5.89 9.03 -3.01
CA LEU A 16 -6.21 7.75 -2.42
C LEU A 16 -7.05 7.96 -1.16
N ASP A 17 -8.18 7.28 -1.07
CA ASP A 17 -8.98 7.19 0.15
C ASP A 17 -8.61 5.96 0.99
N GLU A 18 -8.18 4.88 0.33
CA GLU A 18 -7.88 3.59 0.94
C GLU A 18 -6.66 2.93 0.30
N VAL A 19 -5.89 2.18 1.10
CA VAL A 19 -4.79 1.32 0.64
C VAL A 19 -5.03 -0.11 1.17
N ARG A 20 -5.01 -1.09 0.26
CA ARG A 20 -5.03 -2.52 0.61
C ARG A 20 -3.68 -3.16 0.31
N ILE A 21 -3.04 -3.74 1.32
CA ILE A 21 -1.77 -4.44 1.15
C ILE A 21 -2.01 -5.94 1.34
N HIS A 22 -1.63 -6.72 0.34
CA HIS A 22 -1.60 -8.17 0.36
C HIS A 22 -0.18 -8.63 0.65
N LEU A 23 0.14 -8.84 1.92
CA LEU A 23 1.48 -9.21 2.34
C LEU A 23 1.67 -10.72 2.22
N VAL A 24 2.45 -11.13 1.24
CA VAL A 24 2.86 -12.52 1.03
C VAL A 24 4.17 -12.76 1.80
N PRO A 25 4.32 -13.87 2.56
CA PRO A 25 5.52 -14.15 3.35
C PRO A 25 6.70 -14.65 2.48
N VAL A 26 7.09 -13.85 1.49
CA VAL A 26 8.20 -14.15 0.56
C VAL A 26 9.11 -12.95 0.44
N LEU A 27 10.42 -13.17 0.55
CA LEU A 27 11.44 -12.16 0.28
C LEU A 27 11.85 -12.27 -1.18
N MET A 28 11.55 -11.24 -1.99
CA MET A 28 11.84 -11.25 -3.43
C MET A 28 13.28 -10.86 -3.78
N GLY A 29 14.01 -10.23 -2.86
CA GLY A 29 15.38 -9.73 -3.08
C GLY A 29 15.44 -8.44 -3.89
N GLU A 30 14.88 -8.43 -5.10
CA GLU A 30 14.80 -7.28 -6.00
C GLU A 30 13.40 -7.16 -6.65
N GLY A 31 13.12 -6.01 -7.28
CA GLY A 31 11.86 -5.77 -7.97
C GLY A 31 11.47 -4.28 -8.00
N THR A 32 10.24 -4.00 -8.40
CA THR A 32 9.69 -2.64 -8.38
C THR A 32 9.15 -2.30 -6.99
N PRO A 33 9.73 -1.32 -6.27
CA PRO A 33 9.21 -0.91 -4.97
C PRO A 33 7.81 -0.31 -5.12
N LEU A 34 6.88 -0.67 -4.24
CA LEU A 34 5.52 -0.10 -4.25
C LEU A 34 5.58 1.41 -3.94
N PHE A 35 6.26 1.79 -2.87
CA PHE A 35 6.29 3.16 -2.37
C PHE A 35 7.47 3.99 -2.83
N ASP A 36 8.63 3.37 -3.13
CA ASP A 36 9.79 4.06 -3.73
C ASP A 36 10.15 5.42 -3.08
N GLY A 37 10.16 5.47 -1.74
CA GLY A 37 10.48 6.67 -0.96
C GLY A 37 9.29 7.59 -0.64
N GLU A 38 8.10 7.35 -1.21
CA GLU A 38 6.89 8.08 -0.87
C GLU A 38 6.49 7.90 0.60
N ARG A 39 5.93 8.96 1.18
CA ARG A 39 5.46 8.99 2.57
C ARG A 39 4.00 9.39 2.64
N ALA A 40 3.24 8.63 3.42
CA ALA A 40 1.88 8.98 3.81
C ALA A 40 1.57 8.34 5.17
N GLU A 41 0.69 8.99 5.92
CA GLU A 41 0.08 8.36 7.09
C GLU A 41 -0.96 7.34 6.61
N LEU A 42 -0.92 6.13 7.18
CA LEU A 42 -1.89 5.07 6.89
C LEU A 42 -2.54 4.66 8.20
N ILE A 43 -3.86 4.82 8.28
CA ILE A 43 -4.63 4.52 9.49
C ILE A 43 -5.21 3.12 9.32
N PRO A 44 -4.82 2.12 10.13
CA PRO A 44 -5.35 0.77 10.03
C PRO A 44 -6.87 0.75 10.13
N GLU A 45 -7.52 -0.01 9.25
CA GLU A 45 -8.96 -0.19 9.25
C GLU A 45 -9.30 -1.68 9.43
N GLY A 46 -9.72 -2.03 10.65
CA GLY A 46 -10.03 -3.40 11.03
C GLY A 46 -8.79 -4.24 11.39
N GLU A 47 -9.04 -5.50 11.74
CA GLU A 47 -7.99 -6.45 12.06
C GLU A 47 -7.36 -7.05 10.78
N PRO A 48 -6.05 -7.30 10.77
CA PRO A 48 -5.42 -8.06 9.69
C PRO A 48 -6.11 -9.41 9.49
N ALA A 49 -6.56 -9.71 8.27
CA ALA A 49 -7.11 -11.02 7.94
C ALA A 49 -5.97 -11.96 7.48
N GLY A 50 -5.88 -13.14 8.08
CA GLY A 50 -4.78 -14.08 7.90
C GLY A 50 -5.06 -15.26 6.96
N GLY A 51 -4.03 -16.08 6.74
CA GLY A 51 -4.03 -17.25 5.87
C GLY A 51 -2.62 -17.52 5.34
N SER A 52 -2.50 -17.91 4.07
CA SER A 52 -1.22 -17.91 3.33
C SER A 52 -0.74 -16.52 2.95
N VAL A 53 -1.60 -15.50 3.09
CA VAL A 53 -1.36 -14.08 2.81
C VAL A 53 -2.01 -13.27 3.93
N THR A 54 -1.34 -12.21 4.37
CA THR A 54 -1.92 -11.26 5.33
C THR A 54 -2.56 -10.10 4.57
N HIS A 55 -3.87 -9.93 4.74
CA HIS A 55 -4.62 -8.83 4.14
C HIS A 55 -4.69 -7.66 5.12
N LEU A 56 -4.12 -6.52 4.73
CA LEU A 56 -4.08 -5.29 5.50
C LEU A 56 -4.91 -4.23 4.80
N ARG A 57 -5.71 -3.49 5.57
CA ARG A 57 -6.55 -2.39 5.09
C ARG A 57 -6.19 -1.12 5.83
N TYR A 58 -6.08 -0.03 5.10
CA TYR A 58 -5.75 1.28 5.64
C TYR A 58 -6.62 2.34 5.02
N ARG A 59 -7.13 3.26 5.85
CA ARG A 59 -7.65 4.55 5.39
C ARG A 59 -6.48 5.53 5.23
N VAL A 60 -6.53 6.32 4.17
CA VAL A 60 -5.58 7.43 3.95
C VAL A 60 -6.25 8.72 4.43
N PRO A 61 -5.69 9.42 5.42
CA PRO A 61 -6.18 10.75 5.78
C PRO A 61 -5.90 11.71 4.63
N LYS A 62 -6.89 12.54 4.29
CA LYS A 62 -6.67 13.64 3.35
C LYS A 62 -5.92 14.76 4.08
N PRO A 63 -4.98 15.44 3.39
CA PRO A 63 -4.30 16.61 3.94
C PRO A 63 -5.27 17.75 4.28
#